data_AF-A0A2V5N8I0-F1
#
_entry.id   AF-A0A2V5N8I0-F1
#
_cell.length_a   1.000
_cell.length_b   1.000
_cell.length_c   1.000
_cell.angle_alpha   90.00
_cell.angle_beta   90.00
_cell.angle_gamma   90.00
#
_symmetry.space_group_name_H-M   'P 1'
#
loop_
_entity.id
_entity.type
_entity.pdbx_description
1 polymer ?
#
loop_
_entity_poly.entity_id
_entity_poly.type
_entity_poly.pdbx_seq_one_letter_code
_entity_poly.pdbx_strand_id
1 'polypeptide(L)'
;MWLLSGIIAIGVFTVAVQFCSWSNPCARLDGPPEKKIRAASVIALARYEKSGSTLRCVIAEILKQAPNTAFYYRVGDEFRHGNTEIRENTDYGDGQILFFVGSPAEHCYSVAFSGDRLRWMGEMPITQLRQIIRDSP
;
A
#
# COMPACT_ATOMS: atom_id res chain seq x y z
N MET A 1 -27.69 -54.14 20.26
CA MET A 1 -26.48 -54.42 19.46
C MET A 1 -26.45 -53.42 18.31
N TRP A 2 -25.50 -52.46 18.38
CA TRP A 2 -24.92 -51.55 17.36
C TRP A 2 -25.83 -50.94 16.26
N LEU A 3 -26.04 -49.62 16.12
CA LEU A 3 -25.18 -48.42 15.92
C LEU A 3 -25.18 -47.94 14.45
N LEU A 4 -25.11 -46.60 14.33
CA LEU A 4 -24.76 -45.72 13.19
C LEU A 4 -25.95 -45.06 12.48
N SER A 5 -26.28 -43.80 12.77
CA SER A 5 -25.47 -42.55 12.59
C SER A 5 -25.21 -42.24 11.13
N GLY A 6 -25.78 -41.13 10.64
CA GLY A 6 -25.54 -40.64 9.28
C GLY A 6 -26.22 -39.30 9.00
N ILE A 7 -26.15 -38.35 9.94
CA ILE A 7 -26.64 -36.99 9.75
C ILE A 7 -25.46 -36.09 9.38
N ILE A 8 -25.58 -35.47 8.19
CA ILE A 8 -24.98 -34.19 7.76
C ILE A 8 -23.45 -34.16 7.68
N ALA A 9 -22.90 -34.50 6.51
CA ALA A 9 -21.50 -34.21 6.16
C ALA A 9 -21.32 -33.63 4.74
N ILE A 10 -22.28 -32.84 4.24
CA ILE A 10 -22.17 -32.22 2.90
C ILE A 10 -22.21 -30.68 2.95
N GLY A 11 -22.64 -30.05 4.05
CA GLY A 11 -22.79 -28.59 4.12
C GLY A 11 -21.54 -27.78 4.50
N VAL A 12 -20.50 -28.40 5.06
CA VAL A 12 -19.40 -27.66 5.72
C VAL A 12 -18.22 -27.38 4.79
N PHE A 13 -18.08 -28.10 3.68
CA PHE A 13 -16.87 -27.99 2.84
C PHE A 13 -16.89 -26.80 1.87
N THR A 14 -18.07 -26.29 1.50
CA THR A 14 -18.18 -25.18 0.53
C THR A 14 -17.93 -23.80 1.14
N VAL A 15 -18.07 -23.64 2.46
CA VAL A 15 -17.85 -22.33 3.11
C VAL A 15 -16.35 -22.02 3.28
N ALA A 16 -15.50 -23.03 3.50
CA ALA A 16 -14.08 -22.81 3.81
C ALA A 16 -13.26 -22.26 2.63
N VAL A 17 -13.60 -22.62 1.39
CA VAL A 17 -12.84 -22.19 0.20
C VAL A 17 -13.15 -20.73 -0.17
N GLN A 18 -14.35 -20.24 0.16
CA GLN A 18 -14.74 -18.86 -0.16
C GLN A 18 -14.13 -17.82 0.80
N PHE A 19 -13.71 -18.21 2.01
CA PHE A 19 -13.08 -17.31 2.98
C PHE A 19 -11.58 -17.06 2.73
N CYS A 20 -10.84 -18.00 2.14
CA CYS A 20 -9.38 -17.84 1.96
C CYS A 20 -8.99 -16.89 0.80
N SER A 21 -9.85 -16.74 -0.22
CA SER A 21 -9.64 -15.80 -1.34
C SER A 21 -9.86 -14.32 -0.96
N TRP A 22 -10.36 -14.03 0.24
CA TRP A 22 -10.66 -12.68 0.73
C TRP A 22 -9.53 -12.05 1.58
N SER A 23 -8.36 -12.69 1.64
CA SER A 23 -7.31 -12.38 2.62
C SER A 23 -6.12 -11.56 2.09
N ASN A 24 -6.08 -11.17 0.81
CA ASN A 24 -5.02 -10.28 0.32
C ASN A 24 -5.50 -8.81 0.33
N PRO A 25 -5.22 -8.03 1.40
CA PRO A 25 -5.64 -6.63 1.47
C PRO A 25 -5.08 -5.78 0.32
N CYS A 26 -3.94 -6.18 -0.24
CA CYS A 26 -3.29 -5.46 -1.34
C CYS A 26 -4.06 -5.57 -2.67
N ALA A 27 -4.87 -6.63 -2.86
CA ALA A 27 -5.74 -6.76 -4.04
C ALA A 27 -6.81 -5.64 -4.11
N ARG A 28 -7.09 -4.95 -3.00
CA ARG A 28 -7.99 -3.77 -3.00
C ARG A 28 -7.42 -2.59 -3.79
N LEU A 29 -6.10 -2.59 -4.03
CA LEU A 29 -5.41 -1.59 -4.85
C LEU A 29 -5.43 -1.95 -6.34
N ASP A 30 -6.14 -2.99 -6.78
CA ASP A 30 -6.27 -3.31 -8.19
C ASP A 30 -7.28 -2.39 -8.88
N GLY A 31 -6.83 -1.73 -9.95
CA GLY A 31 -7.62 -0.84 -10.77
C GLY A 31 -7.03 0.57 -10.94
N PRO A 32 -7.85 1.56 -11.33
CA PRO A 32 -7.38 2.91 -11.66
C PRO A 32 -6.87 3.68 -10.42
N PRO A 33 -6.06 4.74 -10.63
CA PRO A 33 -5.49 5.59 -9.57
C PRO A 33 -6.48 6.00 -8.48
N GLU A 34 -7.66 6.48 -8.85
CA GLU A 34 -8.68 6.97 -7.92
C GLU A 34 -9.20 5.85 -7.02
N LYS A 35 -9.32 4.63 -7.56
CA LYS A 35 -9.72 3.46 -6.79
C LYS A 35 -8.63 3.06 -5.78
N LYS A 36 -7.36 3.10 -6.19
CA LYS A 36 -6.21 2.88 -5.28
C LYS A 36 -6.21 3.87 -4.12
N ILE A 37 -6.42 5.15 -4.41
CA ILE A 37 -6.45 6.23 -3.40
C ILE A 37 -7.60 6.05 -2.41
N ARG A 38 -8.78 5.65 -2.89
CA ARG A 38 -9.93 5.37 -2.01
C ARG A 38 -9.74 4.13 -1.15
N ALA A 39 -9.17 3.06 -1.71
CA ALA A 39 -8.98 1.80 -1.02
C ALA A 39 -7.85 1.83 0.01
N ALA A 40 -6.88 2.74 -0.14
CA ALA A 40 -5.79 2.90 0.80
C ALA A 40 -6.26 3.46 2.15
N SER A 41 -5.90 2.76 3.22
CA SER A 41 -6.12 3.20 4.60
C SER A 41 -5.13 4.28 5.00
N VAL A 42 -3.88 4.20 4.51
CA VAL A 42 -2.87 5.27 4.66
C VAL A 42 -2.16 5.48 3.33
N ILE A 43 -1.90 6.75 3.01
CA ILE A 43 -1.03 7.14 1.90
C ILE A 43 0.06 8.03 2.48
N ALA A 44 1.32 7.66 2.27
CA ALA A 44 2.47 8.44 2.71
C ALA A 44 3.34 8.82 1.51
N LEU A 45 3.97 9.98 1.57
CA LEU A 45 5.01 10.41 0.65
C LEU A 45 6.35 10.22 1.34
N ALA A 46 7.22 9.44 0.70
CA ALA A 46 8.59 9.22 1.14
C ALA A 46 9.56 9.82 0.13
N ARG A 47 10.66 10.40 0.61
CA ARG A 47 11.75 10.91 -0.23
C ARG A 47 12.96 10.03 -0.08
N TYR A 48 13.74 9.94 -1.16
CA TYR A 48 15.03 9.29 -1.09
C TYR A 48 16.07 10.24 -0.52
N GLU A 49 16.74 9.78 0.52
CA GLU A 49 17.90 10.44 1.09
C GLU A 49 19.14 9.61 0.79
N LYS A 50 20.14 10.23 0.17
CA LYS A 50 21.40 9.55 -0.13
C LYS A 50 22.21 9.38 1.15
N SER A 51 22.53 8.13 1.47
CA SER A 51 23.41 7.75 2.57
C SER A 51 24.49 6.81 2.03
N GLY A 52 25.64 7.39 1.65
CA GLY A 52 26.72 6.64 1.00
C GLY A 52 26.30 6.04 -0.35
N SER A 53 26.35 4.71 -0.43
CA SER A 53 25.92 3.90 -1.59
C SER A 53 24.46 3.44 -1.54
N THR A 54 23.68 3.91 -0.55
CA THR A 54 22.29 3.53 -0.37
C THR A 54 21.37 4.75 -0.44
N LEU A 55 20.22 4.60 -1.09
CA LEU A 55 19.10 5.51 -1.00
C LEU A 55 18.18 5.02 0.12
N ARG A 56 18.05 5.82 1.17
CA ARG A 56 17.13 5.57 2.28
C ARG A 56 15.78 6.17 1.92
N CYS A 57 14.71 5.39 2.09
CA CYS A 57 13.36 5.87 1.86
C CYS A 57 12.82 6.45 3.18
N VAL A 58 12.74 7.77 3.29
CA VAL A 58 12.33 8.46 4.52
C VAL A 58 10.94 9.07 4.33
N ILE A 59 10.01 8.80 5.25
CA ILE A 59 8.66 9.35 5.21
C ILE A 59 8.74 10.88 5.38
N ALA A 60 8.42 11.62 4.33
CA ALA A 60 8.42 13.07 4.35
C ALA A 60 7.05 13.65 4.71
N GLU A 61 5.96 12.95 4.38
CA GLU A 61 4.60 13.42 4.66
C GLU A 61 3.60 12.26 4.73
N ILE A 62 2.54 12.41 5.53
CA ILE A 62 1.38 11.52 5.52
C ILE A 62 0.24 12.25 4.82
N LEU A 63 -0.13 11.79 3.62
CA LEU A 63 -1.13 12.45 2.77
C LEU A 63 -2.56 12.07 3.14
N LYS A 64 -2.78 10.83 3.56
CA LYS A 64 -4.07 10.28 3.96
C LYS A 64 -3.88 9.32 5.11
N GLN A 65 -4.76 9.39 6.11
CA GLN A 65 -4.90 8.36 7.13
C GLN A 65 -6.38 8.23 7.50
N ALA A 66 -6.96 7.05 7.25
CA ALA A 66 -8.34 6.76 7.59
C ALA A 66 -8.52 6.74 9.12
N PRO A 67 -9.70 7.15 9.63
CA PRO A 67 -9.96 7.15 11.07
C PRO A 67 -9.82 5.75 11.66
N ASN A 68 -9.34 5.66 12.91
CA ASN A 68 -9.11 4.41 13.63
C ASN A 68 -8.13 3.43 12.96
N THR A 69 -7.30 3.90 12.02
CA THR A 69 -6.26 3.07 11.39
C THR A 69 -4.97 3.14 12.19
N ALA A 70 -4.48 1.98 12.66
CA ALA A 70 -3.18 1.87 13.31
C ALA A 70 -2.06 2.00 12.25
N PHE A 71 -1.31 3.09 12.32
CA PHE A 71 -0.15 3.37 11.46
C PHE A 71 1.05 3.69 12.35
N TYR A 72 2.13 2.93 12.17
CA TYR A 72 3.28 2.96 13.07
C TYR A 72 4.46 3.80 12.56
N TYR A 73 4.36 4.37 11.37
CA TYR A 73 5.36 5.30 10.85
C TYR A 73 4.96 6.75 11.12
N ARG A 74 5.96 7.59 11.33
CA ARG A 74 5.87 9.03 11.50
C ARG A 74 6.67 9.73 10.41
N VAL A 75 6.40 11.02 10.22
CA VAL A 75 7.25 11.86 9.38
C VAL A 75 8.66 11.90 9.97
N GLY A 76 9.67 11.64 9.13
CA GLY A 76 11.08 11.47 9.49
C GLY A 76 11.49 10.00 9.69
N ASP A 77 10.54 9.06 9.78
CA ASP A 77 10.88 7.64 9.94
C ASP A 77 11.39 7.05 8.63
N GLU A 78 12.32 6.11 8.76
CA GLU A 78 12.85 5.35 7.63
C GLU A 78 11.95 4.15 7.31
N PHE A 79 11.43 4.13 6.08
CA PHE A 79 10.79 2.96 5.50
C PHE A 79 11.84 2.03 4.89
N ARG A 80 12.44 1.18 5.74
CA ARG A 80 13.57 0.30 5.38
C ARG A 80 13.30 -0.60 4.18
N HIS A 81 12.05 -1.04 3.97
CA HIS A 81 11.66 -1.87 2.82
C HIS A 81 11.73 -1.13 1.49
N GLY A 82 11.69 0.21 1.50
CA GLY A 82 11.86 1.04 0.31
C GLY A 82 13.31 1.44 0.04
N ASN A 83 14.26 1.04 0.88
CA ASN A 83 15.67 1.35 0.67
C ASN A 83 16.20 0.62 -0.57
N THR A 84 17.20 1.22 -1.21
CA THR A 84 17.77 0.67 -2.43
C THR A 84 19.24 1.04 -2.55
N GLU A 85 20.05 0.09 -3.02
CA GLU A 85 21.44 0.35 -3.34
C GLU A 85 21.55 1.11 -4.67
N ILE A 86 22.40 2.13 -4.69
CA ILE A 86 22.65 2.96 -5.85
C ILE A 86 23.41 2.13 -6.89
N ARG A 87 22.83 2.00 -8.07
CA ARG A 87 23.45 1.42 -9.26
C ARG A 87 23.75 2.54 -10.25
N GLU A 88 24.89 2.42 -10.93
CA GLU A 88 25.25 3.37 -11.98
C GLU A 88 24.19 3.40 -13.08
N ASN A 89 23.98 4.59 -13.66
CA ASN A 89 23.02 4.84 -14.74
C ASN A 89 21.55 4.46 -14.43
N THR A 90 21.18 4.38 -13.14
CA THR A 90 19.80 4.12 -12.73
C THR A 90 19.17 5.38 -12.15
N ASP A 91 18.03 5.79 -12.71
CA ASP A 91 17.24 6.89 -12.19
C ASP A 91 16.14 6.37 -11.25
N TYR A 92 16.32 6.60 -9.96
CA TYR A 92 15.37 6.20 -8.92
C TYR A 92 14.23 7.21 -8.71
N GLY A 93 14.34 8.42 -9.26
CA GLY A 93 13.47 9.55 -8.94
C GLY A 93 13.79 10.17 -7.58
N ASP A 94 12.91 11.05 -7.12
CA ASP A 94 13.09 11.81 -5.87
C ASP A 94 12.54 11.06 -4.65
N GLY A 95 11.67 10.07 -4.86
CA GLY A 95 11.02 9.35 -3.80
C GLY A 95 9.91 8.43 -4.26
N GLN A 96 9.09 7.99 -3.31
CA GLN A 96 7.96 7.11 -3.56
C GLN A 96 6.71 7.56 -2.81
N ILE A 97 5.55 7.40 -3.43
CA ILE A 97 4.27 7.39 -2.72
C ILE A 97 3.99 5.96 -2.29
N LEU A 98 3.73 5.78 -1.00
CA LEU A 98 3.49 4.50 -0.36
C LEU A 98 2.00 4.38 -0.03
N PHE A 99 1.39 3.27 -0.45
CA PHE A 99 -0.01 2.94 -0.19
C PHE A 99 -0.08 1.77 0.79
N PHE A 100 -0.77 2.01 1.89
CA PHE A 100 -1.01 1.02 2.93
C PHE A 100 -2.49 0.70 3.03
N VAL A 101 -2.81 -0.56 3.34
CA VAL A 101 -4.19 -1.06 3.47
C VAL A 101 -4.35 -1.83 4.77
N GLY A 102 -5.49 -1.64 5.43
CA GLY A 102 -5.85 -2.37 6.65
C GLY A 102 -5.55 -1.61 7.93
N SER A 103 -5.75 -2.29 9.06
CA SER A 103 -5.41 -1.82 10.41
C SER A 103 -4.96 -3.05 11.23
N PRO A 104 -3.67 -3.20 11.56
CA PRO A 104 -2.56 -2.30 11.20
C PRO A 104 -2.39 -2.08 9.70
N ALA A 105 -1.98 -0.87 9.33
CA ALA A 105 -1.75 -0.49 7.95
C ALA A 105 -0.49 -1.19 7.40
N GLU A 106 -0.69 -2.10 6.46
CA GLU A 106 0.38 -2.86 5.80
C GLU A 106 0.70 -2.27 4.42
N HIS A 107 1.99 -2.17 4.10
CA HIS A 107 2.43 -1.65 2.81
C HIS A 107 2.07 -2.63 1.69
N CYS A 108 1.32 -2.14 0.70
CA CYS A 108 0.81 -2.97 -0.39
C CYS A 108 1.29 -2.53 -1.77
N TYR A 109 1.57 -1.24 -1.95
CA TYR A 109 1.95 -0.70 -3.25
C TYR A 109 2.76 0.57 -3.08
N SER A 110 3.73 0.79 -3.95
CA SER A 110 4.44 2.05 -4.05
C SER A 110 4.59 2.49 -5.50
N VAL A 111 4.69 3.79 -5.69
CA VAL A 111 4.99 4.39 -7.00
C VAL A 111 6.10 5.42 -6.84
N ALA A 112 7.13 5.32 -7.68
CA ALA A 112 8.18 6.33 -7.73
C ALA A 112 7.68 7.63 -8.37
N PHE A 113 8.15 8.75 -7.85
CA PHE A 113 7.92 10.08 -8.44
C PHE A 113 9.25 10.76 -8.77
N SER A 114 9.23 11.65 -9.76
CA SER A 114 10.34 12.53 -10.09
C SER A 114 9.80 13.92 -10.40
N GLY A 115 10.43 14.93 -9.79
CA GLY A 115 9.88 16.26 -9.64
C GLY A 115 8.49 16.19 -9.03
N ASP A 116 7.51 16.66 -9.80
CA ASP A 116 6.11 16.71 -9.39
C ASP A 116 5.25 15.60 -10.00
N ARG A 117 5.82 14.56 -10.63
CA ARG A 117 5.05 13.56 -11.41
C ARG A 117 5.26 12.11 -10.98
N LEU A 118 4.17 11.34 -11.02
CA LEU A 118 4.11 9.91 -10.70
C LEU A 118 4.35 9.07 -11.97
N ARG A 119 5.55 8.48 -12.11
CA ARG A 119 5.98 7.79 -13.36
C ARG A 119 5.09 6.62 -13.77
N TRP A 120 4.57 5.87 -12.80
CA TRP A 120 3.77 4.66 -13.07
C TRP A 120 2.28 4.83 -12.83
N MET A 121 1.82 6.08 -12.68
CA MET A 121 0.40 6.43 -12.55
C MET A 121 -0.01 7.41 -13.65
N GLY A 122 0.40 7.14 -14.89
CA GLY A 122 0.02 7.93 -16.06
C GLY A 122 0.57 9.35 -16.05
N GLU A 123 1.78 9.55 -15.49
CA GLU A 123 2.41 10.87 -15.36
C GLU A 123 1.59 11.89 -14.53
N MET A 124 0.69 11.39 -13.67
CA MET A 124 -0.16 12.21 -12.82
C MET A 124 0.68 13.11 -11.91
N PRO A 125 0.39 14.42 -11.83
CA PRO A 125 1.03 15.31 -10.88
C PRO A 125 0.70 14.97 -9.42
N ILE A 126 1.66 15.14 -8.51
CA ILE A 126 1.45 14.97 -7.06
C ILE A 126 0.36 15.94 -6.55
N THR A 127 0.24 17.12 -7.14
CA THR A 127 -0.83 18.09 -6.82
C THR A 127 -2.21 17.52 -7.13
N GLN A 128 -2.36 16.79 -8.23
CA GLN A 128 -3.61 16.11 -8.59
C GLN A 128 -3.90 14.95 -7.63
N LEU A 129 -2.89 14.16 -7.26
CA LEU A 129 -3.03 13.12 -6.23
C LEU A 129 -3.58 13.70 -4.92
N ARG A 130 -2.99 14.80 -4.45
CA ARG A 130 -3.44 15.51 -3.24
C ARG A 130 -4.87 16.01 -3.36
N GLN A 131 -5.26 16.50 -4.53
CA GLN A 131 -6.63 16.94 -4.78
C GLN A 131 -7.61 15.76 -4.69
N ILE A 132 -7.31 14.63 -5.32
CA ILE A 132 -8.15 13.43 -5.26
C ILE A 132 -8.29 12.93 -3.82
N ILE A 133 -7.22 12.97 -3.03
CA ILE A 133 -7.25 12.60 -1.61
C ILE A 133 -8.21 13.53 -0.82
N ARG A 134 -8.16 14.84 -1.06
CA ARG A 134 -9.07 15.80 -0.41
C ARG A 134 -10.53 15.57 -0.80
N ASP A 135 -10.77 15.25 -2.06
CA ASP A 135 -12.11 15.04 -2.61
C ASP A 135 -12.69 13.66 -2.24
N SER A 136 -11.84 12.73 -1.78
CA SER A 136 -12.21 11.36 -1.40
C SER A 136 -11.71 11.02 0.02
N PRO A 137 -12.37 11.56 1.06
CA PRO A 137 -12.03 11.30 2.46
C PRO A 137 -12.01 9.79 2.78
#